data_AF-A0A2T4DIA1-F1
#
_entry.id   AF-A0A2T4DIA1-F1
#
_cell.length_a   1.000
_cell.length_b   1.000
_cell.length_c   1.000
_cell.angle_alpha   90.00
_cell.angle_beta   90.00
_cell.angle_gamma   90.00
#
_symmetry.space_group_name_H-M   'P 1'
#
loop_
_entity.id
_entity.type
_entity.pdbx_description
1 polymer ?
#
loop_
_entity_poly.entity_id
_entity_poly.type
_entity_poly.pdbx_seq_one_letter_code
_entity_poly.pdbx_strand_id
1 'polypeptide(L)'
;MEQLDQLYAEYSDERSIRLDKEQFMYLITLFPALRVALSDGLVDDEEWVAVKRLAKILGDEFASENLGKEKKENLMLVYKEEFRYLIKNSELWGKKFLQALKEYLKKNEAAKEFVIETMYLFAHASDGISAEENSTISKLTKELGLEDQIL
;
A
#
# COMPACT_ATOMS: atom_id res chain seq x y z
N MET A 1 17.46 -3.68 15.20
CA MET A 1 17.11 -3.30 13.81
C MET A 1 15.60 -3.14 13.79
N GLU A 2 15.07 -2.01 13.34
CA GLU A 2 13.61 -1.82 13.31
C GLU A 2 12.99 -2.82 12.30
N GLN A 3 11.78 -3.32 12.54
CA GLN A 3 11.15 -4.33 11.66
C GLN A 3 11.04 -3.85 10.21
N LEU A 4 10.93 -2.54 10.03
CA LEU A 4 10.89 -1.91 8.73
C LEU A 4 12.23 -1.97 7.99
N ASP A 5 13.35 -1.76 8.69
CA ASP A 5 14.69 -1.88 8.13
C ASP A 5 14.94 -3.31 7.64
N GLN A 6 14.52 -4.28 8.47
CA GLN A 6 14.64 -5.69 8.15
C GLN A 6 13.79 -6.04 6.94
N LEU A 7 12.53 -5.58 6.88
CA LEU A 7 11.66 -5.80 5.73
C LEU A 7 12.25 -5.16 4.46
N TYR A 8 12.74 -3.92 4.55
CA TYR A 8 13.36 -3.25 3.41
C TYR A 8 14.59 -4.01 2.90
N ALA A 9 15.47 -4.46 3.80
CA ALA A 9 16.65 -5.24 3.43
C ALA A 9 16.27 -6.57 2.76
N GLU A 10 15.39 -7.36 3.37
CA GLU A 10 14.95 -8.66 2.82
C GLU A 10 14.24 -8.49 1.47
N TYR A 11 13.33 -7.53 1.37
CA TYR A 11 12.58 -7.31 0.15
C TYR A 11 13.49 -6.78 -0.97
N SER A 12 14.42 -5.89 -0.65
CA SER A 12 15.39 -5.36 -1.63
C SER A 12 16.37 -6.41 -2.12
N ASP A 13 16.79 -7.33 -1.26
CA ASP A 13 17.67 -8.45 -1.63
C ASP A 13 16.95 -9.42 -2.58
N GLU A 14 15.71 -9.81 -2.26
CA GLU A 14 14.90 -10.70 -3.11
C GLU A 14 14.55 -10.07 -4.46
N ARG A 15 14.13 -8.80 -4.44
CA ARG A 15 13.51 -8.15 -5.60
C ARG A 15 14.44 -7.27 -6.40
N SER A 16 15.60 -6.92 -5.85
CA SER A 16 16.50 -5.92 -6.43
C SER A 16 15.76 -4.61 -6.78
N ILE A 17 14.90 -4.14 -5.85
CA ILE A 17 14.08 -2.95 -6.11
C ILE A 17 14.93 -1.70 -6.32
N ARG A 18 14.39 -0.75 -7.09
CA ARG A 18 15.00 0.56 -7.34
C ARG A 18 14.44 1.67 -6.45
N LEU A 19 13.74 1.30 -5.38
CA LEU A 19 13.17 2.24 -4.43
C LEU A 19 14.17 2.47 -3.29
N ASP A 20 14.36 3.75 -2.93
CA ASP A 20 14.98 4.07 -1.65
C ASP A 20 14.03 3.72 -0.49
N LYS A 21 14.52 3.86 0.74
CA LYS A 21 13.75 3.49 1.93
C LYS A 21 12.48 4.34 2.10
N GLU A 22 12.55 5.63 1.77
CA GLU A 22 11.39 6.52 1.88
C GLU A 22 10.32 6.12 0.86
N GLN A 23 10.69 5.84 -0.38
CA GLN A 23 9.79 5.31 -1.40
C GLN A 23 9.22 3.95 -1.02
N PHE A 24 10.04 3.08 -0.42
CA PHE A 24 9.56 1.80 0.09
C PHE A 24 8.55 1.95 1.23
N MET A 25 8.66 2.99 2.08
CA MET A 25 7.64 3.29 3.09
C MET A 25 6.27 3.45 2.47
N TYR A 26 6.19 4.19 1.37
CA TYR A 26 4.93 4.44 0.67
C TYR A 26 4.32 3.17 0.06
N LEU A 27 5.17 2.22 -0.38
CA LEU A 27 4.71 0.90 -0.78
C LEU A 27 4.06 0.15 0.39
N ILE A 28 4.66 0.23 1.59
CA ILE A 28 4.13 -0.42 2.79
C ILE A 28 2.82 0.25 3.25
N THR A 29 2.75 1.59 3.29
CA THR A 29 1.57 2.31 3.79
C THR A 29 0.36 2.14 2.88
N LEU A 30 0.56 1.90 1.59
CA LEU A 30 -0.51 1.62 0.63
C LEU A 30 -0.87 0.14 0.49
N PHE A 31 -0.09 -0.77 1.09
CA PHE A 31 -0.39 -2.20 1.04
C PHE A 31 -1.77 -2.57 1.63
N PRO A 32 -2.25 -1.97 2.74
CA PRO A 32 -3.61 -2.20 3.21
C PRO A 32 -4.69 -1.79 2.19
N ALA A 33 -4.54 -0.63 1.54
CA ALA A 33 -5.47 -0.18 0.49
C ALA A 33 -5.50 -1.15 -0.70
N LEU A 34 -4.33 -1.67 -1.09
CA LEU A 34 -4.25 -2.74 -2.08
C LEU A 34 -5.00 -4.00 -1.63
N ARG A 35 -4.89 -4.40 -0.36
CA ARG A 35 -5.60 -5.59 0.16
C ARG A 35 -7.12 -5.39 0.18
N VAL A 36 -7.60 -4.18 0.44
CA VAL A 36 -9.02 -3.83 0.41
C VAL A 36 -9.56 -3.93 -1.02
N ALA A 37 -8.88 -3.29 -1.98
CA ALA A 37 -9.31 -3.25 -3.38
C ALA A 37 -9.32 -4.62 -4.08
N LEU A 38 -8.80 -5.67 -3.43
CA LEU A 38 -8.67 -7.04 -3.95
C LEU A 38 -9.45 -8.06 -3.12
N SER A 39 -10.27 -7.59 -2.20
CA SER A 39 -10.92 -8.43 -1.20
C SER A 39 -12.17 -9.17 -1.72
N ASP A 40 -12.73 -8.71 -2.84
CA ASP A 40 -13.82 -9.39 -3.56
C ASP A 40 -13.35 -10.65 -4.33
N GLY A 41 -12.03 -10.85 -4.44
CA GLY A 41 -11.44 -12.02 -5.08
C GLY A 41 -11.58 -12.04 -6.60
N LEU A 42 -12.08 -10.97 -7.22
CA LEU A 42 -12.13 -10.82 -8.67
C LEU A 42 -10.76 -10.32 -9.16
N VAL A 43 -9.85 -11.28 -9.36
CA VAL A 43 -8.54 -11.05 -9.98
C VAL A 43 -8.75 -10.87 -11.49
N ASP A 44 -9.32 -9.75 -11.92
CA ASP A 44 -9.56 -9.39 -13.33
C ASP A 44 -9.18 -7.93 -13.68
N ASP A 45 -9.83 -7.31 -14.68
CA ASP A 45 -9.56 -5.94 -15.12
C ASP A 45 -9.69 -4.89 -13.99
N GLU A 46 -10.43 -5.18 -12.93
CA GLU A 46 -10.60 -4.32 -11.75
C GLU A 46 -9.31 -4.22 -10.91
N GLU A 47 -8.53 -5.30 -10.83
CA GLU A 47 -7.18 -5.33 -10.24
C GLU A 47 -6.26 -4.30 -10.89
N TRP A 48 -6.33 -4.22 -12.22
CA TRP A 48 -5.54 -3.28 -13.00
C TRP A 48 -5.94 -1.84 -12.74
N VAL A 49 -7.21 -1.58 -12.44
CA VAL A 49 -7.71 -0.25 -12.10
C VAL A 49 -7.15 0.17 -10.74
N ALA A 50 -7.23 -0.68 -9.73
CA ALA A 50 -6.69 -0.40 -8.39
C ALA A 50 -5.18 -0.14 -8.43
N VAL A 51 -4.41 -1.03 -9.07
CA VAL A 51 -2.96 -0.89 -9.20
C VAL A 51 -2.59 0.39 -9.98
N LYS A 52 -3.31 0.74 -11.05
CA LYS A 52 -3.06 1.99 -11.81
C LYS A 52 -3.36 3.22 -10.96
N ARG A 53 -4.43 3.21 -10.17
CA ARG A 53 -4.80 4.32 -9.28
C ARG A 53 -3.76 4.50 -8.17
N LEU A 54 -3.33 3.43 -7.50
CA LEU A 54 -2.28 3.50 -6.46
C LEU A 54 -0.97 4.04 -7.02
N ALA A 55 -0.52 3.48 -8.15
CA ALA A 55 0.72 3.93 -8.79
C ALA A 55 0.64 5.41 -9.19
N LYS A 56 -0.53 5.89 -9.65
CA LYS A 56 -0.75 7.31 -9.97
C LYS A 56 -0.64 8.20 -8.73
N ILE A 57 -1.29 7.85 -7.63
CA ILE A 57 -1.19 8.62 -6.37
C ILE A 57 0.27 8.77 -5.96
N LEU A 58 1.05 7.69 -6.02
CA LEU A 58 2.49 7.74 -5.71
C LEU A 58 3.28 8.58 -6.70
N GLY A 59 2.98 8.46 -7.99
CA GLY A 59 3.58 9.35 -8.99
C GLY A 59 3.27 10.82 -8.73
N ASP A 60 2.07 11.15 -8.28
CA ASP A 60 1.64 12.51 -7.96
C ASP A 60 2.33 13.01 -6.67
N GLU A 61 2.35 12.20 -5.61
CA GLU A 61 2.99 12.49 -4.31
C GLU A 61 4.50 12.76 -4.44
N PHE A 62 5.20 11.92 -5.19
CA PHE A 62 6.64 12.08 -5.40
C PHE A 62 6.97 13.08 -6.50
N ALA A 63 6.01 13.54 -7.30
CA ALA A 63 6.24 14.61 -8.27
C ALA A 63 6.27 15.97 -7.56
N SER A 64 7.33 16.26 -6.82
CA SER A 64 7.65 17.65 -6.50
C SER A 64 7.81 18.47 -7.79
N GLU A 65 7.63 19.79 -7.74
CA GLU A 65 7.74 20.68 -8.91
C GLU A 65 9.09 20.55 -9.67
N ASN A 66 10.11 19.94 -9.06
CA ASN A 66 11.44 19.70 -9.62
C ASN A 66 11.62 18.30 -10.24
N LEU A 67 10.66 17.39 -10.12
CA LEU A 67 10.71 16.04 -10.67
C LEU A 67 10.09 16.03 -12.07
N GLY A 68 10.95 16.01 -13.08
CA GLY A 68 10.53 15.97 -14.49
C GLY A 68 9.59 14.79 -14.79
N LYS A 69 8.67 15.00 -15.75
CA LYS A 69 7.61 14.06 -16.16
C LYS A 69 8.10 12.61 -16.36
N GLU A 70 9.28 12.43 -16.94
CA GLU A 70 9.89 11.13 -17.19
C GLU A 70 10.21 10.36 -15.90
N LYS A 71 10.69 11.04 -14.86
CA LYS A 71 11.02 10.39 -13.58
C LYS A 71 9.76 9.98 -12.81
N LYS A 72 8.67 10.76 -12.94
CA LYS A 72 7.35 10.41 -12.44
C LYS A 72 6.79 9.15 -13.11
N GLU A 73 6.80 9.10 -14.45
CA GLU A 73 6.32 7.94 -15.21
C GLU A 73 7.12 6.67 -14.85
N ASN A 74 8.44 6.81 -14.70
CA ASN A 74 9.29 5.70 -14.26
C ASN A 74 8.95 5.20 -12.85
N LEU A 75 8.74 6.10 -11.87
CA LEU A 75 8.33 5.71 -10.52
C LEU A 75 6.96 5.02 -10.51
N MET A 76 6.00 5.51 -11.28
CA MET A 76 4.69 4.86 -11.42
C MET A 76 4.82 3.42 -11.96
N LEU A 77 5.70 3.20 -12.94
CA LEU A 77 5.97 1.87 -13.48
C LEU A 77 6.58 0.95 -12.41
N VAL A 78 7.56 1.44 -11.64
CA VAL A 78 8.16 0.67 -10.54
C VAL A 78 7.10 0.27 -9.51
N TYR A 79 6.30 1.21 -9.01
CA TYR A 79 5.26 0.87 -8.03
C TYR A 79 4.21 -0.08 -8.59
N LYS A 80 3.83 0.08 -9.86
CA LYS A 80 2.93 -0.87 -10.54
C LYS A 80 3.52 -2.28 -10.55
N GLU A 81 4.80 -2.43 -10.85
CA GLU A 81 5.48 -3.73 -10.83
C GLU A 81 5.52 -4.34 -9.43
N GLU A 82 5.80 -3.52 -8.41
CA GLU A 82 5.84 -4.00 -7.02
C GLU A 82 4.47 -4.38 -6.49
N PHE A 83 3.42 -3.60 -6.77
CA PHE A 83 2.05 -4.01 -6.42
C PHE A 83 1.67 -5.34 -7.08
N ARG A 84 1.95 -5.51 -8.39
CA ARG A 84 1.72 -6.79 -9.08
C ARG A 84 2.41 -7.96 -8.41
N TYR A 85 3.65 -7.75 -7.99
CA TYR A 85 4.41 -8.79 -7.32
C TYR A 85 3.82 -9.13 -5.95
N LEU A 86 3.48 -8.11 -5.16
CA LEU A 86 2.90 -8.28 -3.82
C LEU A 86 1.54 -8.99 -3.86
N ILE A 87 0.71 -8.73 -4.87
CA ILE A 87 -0.54 -9.47 -5.08
C ILE A 87 -0.26 -10.96 -5.23
N LYS A 88 0.61 -11.31 -6.19
CA LYS A 88 0.95 -12.70 -6.53
C LYS A 88 1.66 -13.44 -5.41
N ASN A 89 2.35 -12.72 -4.53
CA ASN A 89 3.17 -13.28 -3.45
C ASN A 89 2.66 -12.82 -2.08
N SER A 90 1.35 -12.57 -1.96
CA SER A 90 0.76 -12.00 -0.75
C SER A 90 0.87 -12.92 0.47
N GLU A 91 0.90 -14.24 0.27
CA GLU A 91 1.16 -15.20 1.36
C GLU A 91 2.58 -15.08 1.93
N LEU A 92 3.56 -14.81 1.07
CA LEU A 92 4.96 -14.69 1.46
C LEU A 92 5.25 -13.35 2.16
N TRP A 93 4.70 -12.25 1.61
CA TRP A 93 5.07 -10.90 2.03
C TRP A 93 4.02 -10.22 2.91
N GLY A 94 2.74 -10.55 2.77
CA GLY A 94 1.65 -9.78 3.35
C GLY A 94 1.74 -9.64 4.86
N LYS A 95 2.02 -10.74 5.58
CA LYS A 95 2.20 -10.69 7.03
C LYS A 95 3.40 -9.83 7.45
N LYS A 96 4.52 -9.91 6.73
CA LYS A 96 5.71 -9.11 7.02
C LYS A 96 5.45 -7.62 6.80
N PHE A 97 4.74 -7.28 5.73
CA PHE A 97 4.34 -5.91 5.41
C PHE A 97 3.42 -5.32 6.49
N LEU A 98 2.34 -6.03 6.85
CA LEU A 98 1.40 -5.56 7.87
C LEU A 98 2.05 -5.44 9.24
N GLN A 99 2.94 -6.38 9.59
CA GLN A 99 3.67 -6.35 10.85
C GLN A 99 4.64 -5.16 10.93
N ALA A 100 5.43 -4.93 9.87
CA ALA A 100 6.32 -3.76 9.81
C ALA A 100 5.53 -2.44 9.85
N LEU A 101 4.41 -2.36 9.12
CA LEU A 101 3.52 -1.19 9.14
C LEU A 101 2.96 -0.94 10.55
N LYS A 102 2.47 -1.98 11.23
CA LYS A 102 1.95 -1.86 12.60
C LYS A 102 2.99 -1.26 13.55
N GLU A 103 4.23 -1.74 13.52
CA GLU A 103 5.28 -1.21 14.38
C GLU A 103 5.66 0.24 14.02
N TYR A 104 5.61 0.58 12.73
CA TYR A 104 5.80 1.96 12.27
C TYR A 104 4.68 2.90 12.80
N LEU A 105 3.42 2.48 12.71
CA LEU A 105 2.26 3.30 13.11
C LEU A 105 2.20 3.58 14.61
N LYS A 106 2.74 2.70 15.47
CA LYS A 106 2.86 2.96 16.92
C LYS A 106 3.70 4.20 17.25
N LYS A 107 4.61 4.58 16.36
CA LYS A 107 5.53 5.72 16.54
C LYS A 107 5.15 6.92 15.68
N ASN A 108 4.21 6.75 14.75
CA ASN A 108 3.88 7.72 13.72
C ASN A 108 2.36 7.86 13.61
N GLU A 109 1.75 8.52 14.59
CA GLU A 109 0.29 8.73 14.66
C GLU A 109 -0.25 9.43 13.40
N ALA A 110 0.47 10.42 12.87
CA ALA A 110 0.06 11.15 11.65
C ALA A 110 -0.08 10.25 10.41
N ALA A 111 0.60 9.10 10.38
CA ALA A 111 0.49 8.16 9.27
C ALA A 111 -0.75 7.25 9.38
N LYS A 112 -1.39 7.17 10.55
CA LYS A 112 -2.58 6.32 10.75
C LYS A 112 -3.77 6.81 9.95
N GLU A 113 -4.00 8.12 9.97
CA GLU A 113 -5.05 8.78 9.20
C GLU A 113 -4.88 8.49 7.71
N PHE A 114 -3.66 8.72 7.18
CA PHE A 114 -3.34 8.41 5.79
C PHE A 114 -3.62 6.95 5.40
N VAL A 115 -3.25 5.98 6.24
CA VAL A 115 -3.50 4.55 5.97
C VAL A 115 -5.01 4.25 5.92
N ILE A 116 -5.80 4.85 6.80
CA ILE A 116 -7.26 4.69 6.78
C ILE A 116 -7.89 5.37 5.59
N GLU A 117 -7.56 6.63 5.34
CA GLU A 117 -8.09 7.40 4.21
C GLU A 117 -7.83 6.68 2.90
N THR A 118 -6.62 6.13 2.72
CA THR A 118 -6.29 5.37 1.52
C THR A 118 -7.05 4.05 1.44
N MET A 119 -7.27 3.32 2.54
CA MET A 119 -8.14 2.13 2.51
C MET A 119 -9.56 2.47 2.03
N TYR A 120 -10.16 3.53 2.56
CA TYR A 120 -11.52 3.96 2.19
C TYR A 120 -11.59 4.57 0.78
N LEU A 121 -10.58 5.34 0.36
CA LEU A 121 -10.51 5.91 -0.99
C LEU A 121 -10.57 4.82 -2.06
N PHE A 122 -9.92 3.69 -1.81
CA PHE A 122 -9.91 2.55 -2.74
C PHE A 122 -11.16 1.69 -2.65
N ALA A 123 -11.74 1.54 -1.47
CA ALA A 123 -13.02 0.88 -1.31
C ALA A 123 -14.18 1.66 -1.96
N HIS A 124 -14.09 2.99 -1.99
CA HIS A 124 -15.06 3.88 -2.65
C HIS A 124 -14.78 4.06 -4.15
N ALA A 125 -13.75 3.40 -4.70
CA ALA A 125 -13.40 3.51 -6.11
C ALA A 125 -14.46 2.92 -7.06
N SER A 126 -15.34 2.06 -6.54
CA SER A 126 -16.49 1.36 -7.13
C SER A 126 -17.82 2.04 -6.74
N ASP A 127 -18.97 1.50 -7.18
CA ASP A 127 -20.33 1.95 -6.81
C ASP A 127 -20.66 1.66 -5.32
N GLY A 128 -19.84 2.17 -4.41
CA GLY A 128 -19.94 1.97 -2.96
C GLY A 128 -19.08 0.84 -2.41
N ILE A 129 -18.91 0.79 -1.09
CA ILE A 129 -18.08 -0.23 -0.43
C ILE A 129 -18.86 -1.54 -0.29
N SER A 130 -18.34 -2.62 -0.85
CA SER A 130 -18.88 -3.97 -0.72
C SER A 130 -18.82 -4.51 0.73
N ALA A 131 -19.48 -5.64 0.99
CA ALA A 131 -19.40 -6.29 2.30
C ALA A 131 -17.99 -6.86 2.56
N GLU A 132 -17.35 -7.36 1.51
CA GLU A 132 -16.00 -7.93 1.50
C GLU A 132 -14.94 -6.88 1.81
N GLU A 133 -15.02 -5.71 1.16
CA GLU A 133 -14.15 -4.57 1.43
C GLU A 133 -14.33 -4.06 2.85
N ASN A 134 -15.57 -3.88 3.32
CA ASN A 134 -15.85 -3.48 4.70
C ASN A 134 -15.31 -4.48 5.72
N SER A 135 -15.44 -5.78 5.45
CA SER A 135 -14.87 -6.84 6.29
C SER A 135 -13.34 -6.75 6.32
N THR A 136 -12.73 -6.46 5.18
CA THR A 136 -11.27 -6.35 5.06
C THR A 136 -10.73 -5.10 5.74
N ILE A 137 -11.37 -3.94 5.55
CA ILE A 137 -11.06 -2.70 6.28
C ILE A 137 -11.14 -2.96 7.79
N SER A 138 -12.24 -3.54 8.28
CA SER A 138 -12.42 -3.82 9.71
C SER A 138 -11.31 -4.71 10.29
N LYS A 139 -10.90 -5.75 9.54
CA LYS A 139 -9.80 -6.64 9.93
C LYS A 139 -8.46 -5.90 9.96
N LEU A 140 -8.15 -5.13 8.92
CA LEU A 140 -6.89 -4.39 8.80
C LEU A 140 -6.78 -3.29 9.85
N THR A 141 -7.86 -2.55 10.12
CA THR A 141 -7.92 -1.55 11.19
C THR A 141 -7.53 -2.18 12.53
N LYS A 142 -8.11 -3.33 12.87
CA LYS A 142 -7.79 -4.04 14.12
C LYS A 142 -6.36 -4.59 14.13
N GLU A 143 -5.92 -5.15 13.01
CA GLU A 143 -4.58 -5.72 12.90
C GLU A 143 -3.50 -4.63 13.07
N LEU A 144 -3.72 -3.46 12.49
CA LEU A 144 -2.81 -2.32 12.50
C LEU A 144 -2.95 -1.42 13.74
N GLY A 145 -4.01 -1.58 14.54
CA GLY A 145 -4.23 -0.76 15.75
C GLY A 145 -4.73 0.64 15.42
N LEU A 146 -5.72 0.74 14.52
CA LEU A 146 -6.25 1.99 13.97
C LEU A 146 -7.69 2.29 14.42
N GLU A 147 -8.19 1.59 15.44
CA GLU A 147 -9.59 1.70 15.88
C GLU A 147 -9.96 3.13 16.32
N ASP A 148 -9.02 3.88 16.89
CA ASP A 148 -9.25 5.25 17.38
C ASP A 148 -9.43 6.30 16.26
N GLN A 149 -9.26 5.90 15.00
CA GLN A 149 -9.35 6.77 13.83
C GLN A 149 -10.69 6.65 13.10
N ILE A 150 -11.55 5.70 13.50
CA ILE A 150 -12.89 5.52 12.96
C ILE A 150 -13.87 6.10 13.97
N LEU A 151 -14.02 7.43 13.98
CA LEU A 151 -14.96 8.17 14.84
C LEU A 151 -15.94 9.00 14.00
#